data_AF-A0A257A5M7-F1
#
_entry.id   AF-A0A257A5M7-F1
#
_cell.length_a   1.000
_cell.length_b   1.000
_cell.length_c   1.000
_cell.angle_alpha   90.00
_cell.angle_beta   90.00
_cell.angle_gamma   90.00
#
_symmetry.space_group_name_H-M   'P 1'
#
loop_
_entity.id
_entity.type
_entity.pdbx_description
1 polymer ?
#
loop_
_entity_poly.entity_id
_entity_poly.type
_entity_poly.pdbx_seq_one_letter_code
_entity_poly.pdbx_strand_id
1 'polypeptide(L)' 'MITILSGGTGTPKLIEGLRHLVRDEELTVIVNTADDIWWNGLYVSPDVDTVLYLFANILDTEKYWGI' A
#
# COMPACT_ATOMS: atom_id res chain seq x y z
N MET A 1 1.36 13.32 12.79
CA MET A 1 1.56 11.85 12.75
C MET A 1 0.23 11.12 12.84
N ILE A 2 -0.18 10.47 11.74
CA ILE A 2 -1.38 9.64 11.60
C ILE A 2 -0.93 8.21 11.31
N THR A 3 -1.50 7.22 12.00
CA THR A 3 -1.18 5.80 11.79
C THR A 3 -2.39 5.06 11.23
N ILE A 4 -2.17 4.28 10.17
CA ILE A 4 -3.21 3.59 9.40
C ILE A 4 -2.89 2.10 9.38
N LEU A 5 -3.88 1.26 9.71
CA LEU A 5 -3.82 -0.18 9.46
C LEU A 5 -4.29 -0.46 8.03
N SER A 6 -3.47 -1.08 7.21
CA SER A 6 -3.71 -1.26 5.77
C SER A 6 -3.71 -2.73 5.36
N GLY A 7 -4.61 -3.08 4.45
CA GLY A 7 -4.67 -4.38 3.78
C GLY A 7 -5.70 -4.35 2.65
N GLY A 8 -5.51 -5.19 1.64
CA GLY A 8 -6.30 -5.21 0.42
C GLY A 8 -6.26 -3.88 -0.35
N THR A 9 -7.26 -3.65 -1.21
CA THR A 9 -7.31 -2.49 -2.12
C THR A 9 -8.05 -1.28 -1.56
N GLY A 10 -8.76 -1.43 -0.44
CA GLY A 10 -9.58 -0.36 0.16
C GLY A 10 -8.76 0.71 0.85
N THR A 11 -7.81 0.32 1.69
CA THR A 11 -6.99 1.28 2.44
C THR A 11 -6.03 2.09 1.58
N PRO A 12 -5.39 1.55 0.52
CA PRO A 12 -4.64 2.35 -0.44
C PRO A 12 -5.44 3.52 -1.05
N LYS A 13 -6.73 3.31 -1.36
CA LYS A 13 -7.63 4.39 -1.83
C LYS A 13 -7.84 5.48 -0.78
N LEU A 14 -8.00 5.08 0.48
CA LEU A 14 -8.11 6.02 1.59
C LEU A 14 -6.81 6.81 1.78
N ILE A 15 -5.65 6.13 1.73
CA ILE A 15 -4.34 6.76 1.84
C ILE A 15 -4.13 7.75 0.69
N GLU A 16 -4.44 7.37 -0.55
CA GLU A 16 -4.37 8.26 -1.71
C GLU A 16 -5.15 9.56 -1.49
N GLY A 17 -6.39 9.45 -0.99
CA GLY A 17 -7.19 10.61 -0.62
C GLY A 17 -6.57 11.44 0.51
N LEU A 18 -5.99 10.79 1.54
CA LEU A 18 -5.34 11.46 2.66
C LEU A 18 -4.08 12.23 2.24
N ARG A 19 -3.31 11.74 1.27
CA ARG A 19 -2.10 12.42 0.75
C ARG A 19 -2.39 13.78 0.12
N HIS A 20 -3.64 14.07 -0.21
CA HIS A 20 -4.06 15.43 -0.63
C HIS A 20 -4.21 16.42 0.54
N LEU A 21 -4.29 15.93 1.78
CA LEU A 21 -4.57 16.72 2.98
C LEU A 21 -3.38 16.75 3.96
N VAL A 22 -2.53 15.73 3.94
CA VAL A 22 -1.36 15.61 4.82
C VAL A 22 -0.12 15.22 4.03
N ARG A 23 1.06 15.63 4.51
CA ARG A 23 2.33 15.26 3.90
C ARG A 23 2.65 13.78 4.15
N ASP A 24 3.34 13.15 3.22
CA ASP A 24 3.70 11.72 3.32
C ASP A 24 4.51 11.40 4.59
N GLU A 25 5.36 12.32 5.08
CA GLU A 25 6.15 12.10 6.30
C GLU A 25 5.32 12.09 7.59
N GLU A 26 4.07 12.57 7.53
CA GLU A 26 3.13 12.52 8.65
C GLU A 26 2.34 11.21 8.69
N LEU A 27 2.47 10.36 7.67
CA LEU A 27 1.75 9.09 7.55
C LEU A 27 2.65 7.92 7.97
N THR A 28 2.10 7.04 8.79
CA THR A 28 2.70 5.74 9.11
C THR A 28 1.69 4.65 8.78
N VAL A 29 2.08 3.69 7.95
CA VAL A 29 1.20 2.60 7.52
C VAL A 29 1.70 1.29 8.12
N ILE A 30 0.85 0.63 8.89
CA ILE A 30 1.06 -0.73 9.38
C ILE A 30 0.32 -1.65 8.42
N VAL A 31 1.06 -2.43 7.64
CA VAL A 31 0.51 -3.20 6.52
C VAL A 31 0.33 -4.66 6.91
N ASN A 32 -0.77 -5.25 6.46
CA ASN A 32 -1.04 -6.68 6.54
C ASN A 32 0.07 -7.49 5.83
N THR A 33 0.45 -8.61 6.43
CA THR A 33 1.39 -9.60 5.84
C THR A 33 0.80 -11.00 5.83
N ALA A 34 -0.49 -11.17 6.15
CA ALA A 34 -1.14 -12.48 6.17
C ALA A 34 -1.33 -13.07 4.76
N ASP A 35 -1.29 -12.21 3.74
CA ASP A 35 -1.40 -12.59 2.33
C ASP A 35 -0.04 -12.78 1.64
N ASP A 36 1.05 -12.71 2.41
CA ASP A 36 2.40 -12.90 1.89
C ASP A 36 2.65 -14.36 1.54
N ILE A 37 3.26 -14.60 0.38
CA ILE A 37 3.46 -15.95 -0.16
C ILE A 37 4.81 -16.12 -0.83
N TRP A 38 5.25 -17.38 -0.92
CA TRP A 38 6.31 -17.77 -1.85
C TRP A 38 5.71 -18.17 -3.19
N TRP A 39 6.06 -17.45 -4.27
CA TRP A 39 5.58 -17.70 -5.62
C TRP A 39 6.75 -17.74 -6.59
N ASN A 40 6.87 -18.81 -7.39
CA ASN A 40 7.98 -19.04 -8.32
C ASN A 40 9.39 -18.87 -7.70
N GLY A 41 9.57 -19.31 -6.45
CA GLY A 41 10.86 -19.20 -5.74
C GLY A 41 11.19 -17.80 -5.22
N LEU A 42 10.26 -16.84 -5.34
CA LEU A 42 10.38 -15.48 -4.82
C LEU A 42 9.37 -15.26 -3.70
N TYR A 43 9.68 -14.34 -2.79
CA TYR A 43 8.74 -13.89 -1.75
C TYR A 43 7.94 -12.69 -2.26
N VAL A 44 6.62 -12.75 -2.13
CA VAL A 44 5.68 -11.74 -2.62
C VAL A 44 4.84 -11.26 -1.44
N SER A 45 4.82 -9.95 -1.23
CA SER A 45 4.05 -9.28 -0.16
C SER A 45 3.05 -8.29 -0.77
N PRO A 46 1.85 -8.75 -1.19
CA PRO A 46 0.98 -7.99 -2.08
C PRO A 46 0.48 -6.66 -1.49
N ASP A 47 0.13 -6.64 -0.21
CA ASP A 47 -0.36 -5.42 0.44
C ASP A 47 0.78 -4.43 0.71
N VAL A 48 1.96 -4.92 1.10
CA VAL A 48 3.16 -4.11 1.32
C VAL A 48 3.58 -3.44 0.02
N ASP A 49 3.68 -4.24 -1.06
CA ASP A 49 4.01 -3.77 -2.39
C ASP A 49 3.01 -2.72 -2.89
N THR A 50 1.71 -2.95 -2.69
CA THR A 50 0.67 -1.98 -3.07
C THR A 50 0.85 -0.63 -2.38
N VAL A 51 1.16 -0.63 -1.08
CA VAL A 51 1.45 0.62 -0.34
C VAL A 51 2.75 1.26 -0.85
N LEU A 52 3.80 0.48 -1.10
CA LEU A 52 5.06 0.98 -1.64
C LEU A 52 4.86 1.63 -3.01
N TYR A 53 4.16 0.96 -3.93
CA TYR A 53 3.87 1.49 -5.27
C TYR A 53 3.00 2.74 -5.21
N LEU A 54 2.05 2.82 -4.27
CA LEU A 54 1.23 4.03 -4.06
C LEU A 54 2.12 5.23 -3.70
N PHE A 55 2.97 5.10 -2.67
CA PHE A 55 3.84 6.20 -2.24
C PHE A 55 4.92 6.55 -3.26
N ALA A 56 5.37 5.58 -4.05
CA ALA A 56 6.29 5.79 -5.17
C ALA A 56 5.62 6.40 -6.42
N ASN A 57 4.29 6.58 -6.41
CA ASN A 57 3.49 7.06 -7.55
C ASN A 57 3.63 6.19 -8.81
N ILE A 58 3.76 4.87 -8.61
CA ILE A 58 3.87 3.87 -9.69
C ILE A 58 2.82 2.76 -9.54
N LEU A 59 1.81 2.93 -8.68
CA LEU A 59 0.72 1.96 -8.55
C LEU A 59 -0.21 2.01 -9.77
N ASP A 60 -0.61 0.85 -10.28
CA ASP A 60 -1.76 0.74 -11.19
C ASP A 60 -3.05 1.07 -10.42
N THR A 61 -3.58 2.28 -10.59
CA THR A 61 -4.80 2.76 -9.90
C THR A 61 -6.10 2.31 -10.57
N GLU A 62 -6.07 1.62 -11.72
CA GLU A 62 -7.27 0.93 -12.23
C GLU A 62 -7.53 -0.33 -11.41
N LYS A 63 -6.46 -1.04 -11.02
CA LYS A 63 -6.53 -2.32 -10.29
C LYS A 63 -6.30 -2.18 -8.78
N TYR A 64 -5.52 -1.19 -8.36
CA TYR A 64 -4.97 -1.03 -7.00
C TYR A 64 -4.06 -2.17 -6.53
N TRP A 65 -3.27 -2.73 -7.45
CA TRP A 65 -2.15 -3.64 -7.17
C TRP A 65 -1.24 -3.71 -8.40
N GLY A 66 0.05 -3.98 -8.18
CA GLY A 66 1.05 -3.98 -9.26
C GLY A 66 1.41 -2.57 -9.74
N ILE A 67 2.14 -2.52 -10.85
CA ILE A 67 2.64 -1.30 -11.50
C ILE A 67 1.90 -1.08 -12.82
#